data_AF-A0A9W8TUR6-F1
#
_entry.id   AF-A0A9W8TUR6-F1
#
_cell.length_a   1.000
_cell.length_b   1.000
_cell.length_c   1.000
_cell.angle_alpha   90.00
_cell.angle_beta   90.00
_cell.angle_gamma   90.00
#
_symmetry.space_group_name_H-M   'P 1'
#
loop_
_entity.id
_entity.type
_entity.pdbx_description
1 polymer ?
#
loop_
_entity_poly.entity_id
_entity_poly.type
_entity_poly.pdbx_seq_one_letter_code
_entity_poly.pdbx_strand_id
1 'polypeptide(L)'
;MSSSSATRLRREEDVEKAYAIQVQAGLEGAARFTAVGLGLSIVAHHTWPAFRHQGRPFKAFLLSMFCVAGVVFGAERALIAHEAQRRLEENHMRRIARLELTKHGIIPTETEIAKWRLSNEQSH
;
A
#
# COMPACT_ATOMS: atom_id res chain seq x y z
N MET A 1 28.95 0.60 -16.48
CA MET A 1 27.96 1.70 -16.33
C MET A 1 26.49 1.29 -16.60
N SER A 2 26.17 0.07 -17.04
CA SER A 2 24.76 -0.37 -17.28
C SER A 2 23.94 -0.74 -16.04
N SER A 3 24.55 -0.97 -14.87
CA SER A 3 23.85 -1.38 -13.64
C SER A 3 22.97 -0.25 -13.06
N SER A 4 23.36 1.01 -13.24
CA SER A 4 22.64 2.18 -12.70
C SER A 4 21.27 2.41 -13.38
N SER A 5 21.20 2.29 -14.70
CA SER A 5 19.95 2.46 -15.45
C SER A 5 18.96 1.33 -15.19
N ALA A 6 19.43 0.07 -15.16
CA ALA A 6 18.59 -1.08 -14.87
C ALA A 6 18.03 -1.06 -13.43
N THR A 7 18.84 -0.64 -12.45
CA THR A 7 18.40 -0.49 -11.05
C THR A 7 17.36 0.64 -10.91
N ARG A 8 17.56 1.74 -11.64
CA ARG A 8 16.61 2.86 -11.67
C ARG A 8 15.27 2.46 -12.29
N LEU A 9 15.28 1.78 -13.43
CA LEU A 9 14.06 1.26 -14.08
C LEU A 9 13.26 0.34 -13.15
N ARG A 10 13.93 -0.63 -12.49
CA ARG A 10 13.27 -1.51 -11.50
C ARG A 10 12.63 -0.72 -10.35
N ARG A 11 13.32 0.31 -9.86
CA ARG A 11 12.79 1.17 -8.80
C ARG A 11 11.58 1.98 -9.28
N GLU A 12 11.61 2.50 -10.49
CA GLU A 12 10.50 3.25 -11.10
C GLU A 12 9.27 2.34 -11.27
N GLU A 13 9.46 1.12 -11.78
CA GLU A 13 8.38 0.12 -11.90
C GLU A 13 7.78 -0.28 -10.55
N ASP A 14 8.61 -0.47 -9.52
CA ASP A 14 8.14 -0.80 -8.17
C ASP A 14 7.31 0.35 -7.56
N VAL A 15 7.73 1.60 -7.79
CA VAL A 15 6.99 2.80 -7.35
C VAL A 15 5.67 2.92 -8.09
N GLU A 16 5.65 2.69 -9.41
CA GLU A 16 4.45 2.75 -10.22
C GLU A 16 3.42 1.69 -9.79
N LYS A 17 3.87 0.46 -9.52
CA LYS A 17 3.02 -0.61 -8.99
C LYS A 17 2.43 -0.26 -7.63
N ALA A 18 3.25 0.23 -6.70
CA ALA A 18 2.80 0.65 -5.38
C ALA A 18 1.76 1.79 -5.49
N TYR A 19 2.01 2.76 -6.37
CA TYR A 19 1.10 3.87 -6.62
C TYR A 19 -0.25 3.39 -7.19
N ALA A 20 -0.23 2.49 -8.17
CA ALA A 20 -1.46 1.92 -8.75
C ALA A 20 -2.33 1.23 -7.68
N ILE A 21 -1.71 0.45 -6.79
CA ILE A 21 -2.39 -0.22 -5.67
C ILE A 21 -3.01 0.82 -4.72
N GLN A 22 -2.27 1.88 -4.37
CA GLN A 22 -2.77 2.95 -3.50
C GLN A 22 -3.95 3.69 -4.12
N VAL A 23 -3.88 4.03 -5.41
CA VAL A 23 -4.96 4.73 -6.11
C VAL A 23 -6.22 3.88 -6.14
N GLN A 24 -6.11 2.60 -6.51
CA GLN A 24 -7.25 1.71 -6.56
C GLN A 24 -7.91 1.55 -5.18
N ALA A 25 -7.11 1.30 -4.14
CA ALA A 25 -7.63 1.15 -2.79
C ALA A 25 -8.16 2.47 -2.20
N GLY A 26 -7.57 3.59 -2.56
CA GLY A 26 -8.05 4.93 -2.21
C GLY A 26 -9.42 5.21 -2.83
N LEU A 27 -9.61 4.90 -4.11
CA LEU A 27 -10.92 5.03 -4.78
C LEU A 27 -11.99 4.15 -4.13
N GLU A 28 -11.64 2.90 -3.80
CA GLU A 28 -12.55 2.01 -3.09
C GLU A 28 -12.90 2.54 -1.70
N GLY A 29 -11.90 3.01 -0.96
CA GLY A 29 -12.08 3.62 0.36
C GLY A 29 -12.97 4.87 0.30
N ALA A 30 -12.74 5.73 -0.70
CA ALA A 30 -13.53 6.92 -0.96
C ALA A 30 -15.01 6.58 -1.21
N ALA A 31 -15.28 5.59 -2.07
CA ALA A 31 -16.64 5.16 -2.37
C ALA A 31 -17.36 4.64 -1.12
N ARG A 32 -16.68 3.78 -0.33
CA ARG A 32 -17.24 3.22 0.92
C ARG A 32 -17.55 4.29 1.96
N PHE A 33 -16.59 5.19 2.25
CA PHE A 33 -16.80 6.23 3.25
C PHE A 33 -17.78 7.31 2.78
N THR A 34 -17.82 7.62 1.49
CA THR A 34 -18.84 8.52 0.93
C THR A 34 -20.24 7.92 1.10
N ALA A 35 -20.41 6.62 0.86
CA ALA A 35 -21.68 5.94 1.11
C ALA A 35 -22.09 6.01 2.60
N VAL A 36 -21.14 5.81 3.52
CA VAL A 36 -21.37 5.98 4.96
C VAL A 36 -21.75 7.43 5.30
N GLY A 37 -21.01 8.42 4.80
CA GLY A 37 -21.28 9.84 5.02
C GLY A 37 -22.64 10.28 4.48
N LEU A 38 -23.04 9.77 3.31
CA LEU A 38 -24.38 9.98 2.75
C LEU A 38 -25.46 9.38 3.65
N GLY A 39 -25.29 8.12 4.06
CA GLY A 39 -26.23 7.45 4.96
C GLY A 39 -26.41 8.22 6.28
N LEU A 40 -25.31 8.63 6.91
CA LEU A 40 -25.33 9.43 8.13
C LEU A 40 -26.00 10.79 7.92
N SER A 41 -25.73 11.46 6.80
CA SER A 41 -26.34 12.75 6.46
C SER A 41 -27.86 12.63 6.28
N ILE A 42 -28.33 11.57 5.61
CA ILE A 42 -29.76 11.28 5.43
C ILE A 42 -30.43 11.04 6.80
N VAL A 43 -29.86 10.16 7.61
CA VAL A 43 -30.39 9.85 8.95
C VAL A 43 -30.45 11.12 9.80
N ALA A 44 -29.35 11.87 9.88
CA ALA A 44 -29.28 13.10 10.65
C ALA A 44 -30.28 14.17 10.17
N HIS A 45 -30.57 14.23 8.87
CA HIS A 45 -31.57 15.13 8.32
C HIS A 45 -33.00 14.80 8.79
N HIS A 46 -33.29 13.52 9.02
CA HIS A 46 -34.60 13.06 9.45
C HIS A 46 -34.76 13.04 10.98
N THR A 47 -33.70 12.78 11.73
CA THR A 47 -33.76 12.63 13.19
C THR A 47 -33.47 13.93 13.95
N TRP A 48 -32.62 14.83 13.42
CA TRP A 48 -32.18 16.01 14.17
C TRP A 48 -32.66 17.32 13.53
N PRO A 49 -33.55 18.08 14.20
CA PRO A 49 -34.00 19.38 13.71
C PRO A 49 -32.84 20.36 13.48
N ALA A 50 -31.84 20.47 14.35
CA ALA A 50 -30.71 21.38 14.15
C ALA A 50 -29.95 21.10 12.83
N PHE A 51 -29.70 19.82 12.51
CA PHE A 51 -29.05 19.42 11.26
C PHE A 51 -29.94 19.62 10.03
N ARG A 52 -31.26 19.46 10.18
CA ARG A 52 -32.22 19.78 9.12
C ARG A 52 -32.12 21.22 8.67
N HIS A 53 -32.03 22.16 9.61
CA HIS A 53 -31.94 23.60 9.35
C HIS A 53 -30.57 24.05 8.83
N GLN A 54 -29.53 23.20 8.89
CA GLN A 54 -28.23 23.52 8.28
C GLN A 54 -28.32 23.62 6.76
N GLY A 55 -27.57 24.58 6.20
CA GLY A 55 -27.50 24.81 4.77
C GLY A 55 -26.97 23.60 3.98
N ARG A 56 -27.45 23.46 2.74
CA ARG A 56 -26.96 22.42 1.80
C ARG A 56 -25.44 22.45 1.60
N PRO A 57 -24.76 23.61 1.53
CA PRO A 57 -23.30 23.66 1.37
C PRO A 57 -22.56 23.00 2.54
N PHE A 58 -23.02 23.20 3.77
CA PHE A 58 -22.40 22.61 4.96
C PHE A 58 -22.49 21.08 4.94
N LYS A 59 -23.63 20.54 4.51
CA LYS A 59 -23.82 19.09 4.37
C LYS A 59 -22.90 18.50 3.30
N ALA A 60 -22.73 19.19 2.18
CA ALA A 60 -21.80 18.78 1.12
C ALA A 60 -20.34 18.82 1.61
N PHE A 61 -19.97 19.84 2.37
CA PHE A 61 -18.64 19.92 3.00
C PHE A 61 -18.38 18.76 3.97
N LEU A 62 -19.35 18.42 4.83
CA LEU A 62 -19.21 17.24 5.69
C LEU A 62 -19.04 15.97 4.87
N LEU A 63 -19.81 15.81 3.78
CA LEU A 63 -19.68 14.65 2.91
C LEU A 63 -18.31 14.58 2.24
N SER A 64 -17.73 15.71 1.81
CA SER A 64 -16.39 15.71 1.22
C SER A 64 -15.33 15.30 2.24
N MET A 65 -15.50 15.62 3.53
CA MET A 65 -14.61 15.13 4.59
C MET A 65 -14.63 13.60 4.70
N PHE A 66 -15.81 12.97 4.62
CA PHE A 66 -15.91 11.51 4.57
C PHE A 66 -15.20 10.92 3.34
N CYS A 67 -15.39 11.53 2.16
CA CYS A 67 -14.73 11.10 0.94
C CYS A 67 -13.20 11.14 1.07
N VAL A 68 -12.65 12.28 1.50
CA VAL A 68 -11.19 12.45 1.69
C VAL A 68 -10.65 11.48 2.73
N ALA A 69 -11.34 11.29 3.85
CA ALA A 69 -10.96 10.29 4.84
C ALA A 69 -10.91 8.88 4.24
N GLY A 70 -11.92 8.52 3.44
CA GLY A 70 -11.96 7.25 2.72
C GLY A 70 -10.78 7.03 1.78
N VAL A 71 -10.39 8.06 1.01
CA VAL A 71 -9.20 8.01 0.14
C VAL A 71 -7.96 7.70 0.96
N VAL A 72 -7.72 8.47 2.02
CA VAL A 72 -6.50 8.38 2.83
C VAL A 72 -6.41 7.01 3.52
N PHE A 73 -7.43 6.60 4.25
CA PHE A 73 -7.42 5.31 4.96
C PHE A 73 -7.40 4.12 4.00
N GLY A 74 -8.05 4.23 2.84
CA GLY A 74 -8.00 3.21 1.79
C GLY A 74 -6.59 3.02 1.24
N ALA A 75 -5.95 4.10 0.82
CA ALA A 75 -4.60 4.09 0.27
C ALA A 75 -3.55 3.65 1.31
N GLU A 76 -3.63 4.17 2.54
CA GLU A 76 -2.69 3.84 3.61
C GLU A 76 -2.76 2.36 3.99
N ARG A 77 -3.97 1.80 4.14
CA ARG A 77 -4.14 0.38 4.44
C ARG A 77 -3.52 -0.51 3.37
N ALA A 78 -3.69 -0.15 2.10
CA ALA A 78 -3.14 -0.90 0.98
C ALA A 78 -1.62 -0.81 0.89
N LEU A 79 -1.05 0.39 1.14
CA LEU A 79 0.40 0.55 1.20
C LEU A 79 1.02 -0.29 2.31
N ILE A 80 0.47 -0.21 3.53
CA ILE A 80 0.98 -0.97 4.67
C ILE A 80 0.89 -2.48 4.39
N ALA A 81 -0.22 -2.95 3.80
CA ALA A 81 -0.37 -4.35 3.43
C ALA A 81 0.66 -4.78 2.37
N HIS A 82 0.91 -3.94 1.36
CA HIS A 82 1.91 -4.19 0.33
C HIS A 82 3.33 -4.25 0.91
N GLU A 83 3.70 -3.31 1.78
CA GLU A 83 4.99 -3.31 2.47
C GLU A 83 5.15 -4.52 3.40
N ALA A 84 4.09 -4.88 4.12
CA ALA A 84 4.11 -6.06 4.99
C ALA A 84 4.35 -7.34 4.18
N GLN A 85 3.69 -7.48 3.02
CA GLN A 85 3.92 -8.60 2.13
C GLN A 85 5.35 -8.62 1.59
N ARG A 86 5.88 -7.48 1.14
CA ARG A 86 7.28 -7.37 0.67
C ARG A 86 8.28 -7.75 1.76
N ARG A 87 8.07 -7.31 3.00
CA ARG A 87 8.92 -7.71 4.15
C ARG A 87 8.87 -9.21 4.42
N LEU A 88 7.70 -9.84 4.27
CA LEU A 88 7.56 -11.29 4.42
C LEU A 88 8.30 -12.05 3.32
N GLU A 89 8.18 -11.61 2.07
CA GLU A 89 8.90 -12.18 0.91
C GLU A 89 10.41 -12.05 1.09
N GLU A 90 10.91 -10.87 1.47
CA GLU A 90 12.33 -10.63 1.74
C GLU A 90 12.86 -11.50 2.89
N ASN A 91 12.11 -11.61 3.98
CA ASN A 91 12.48 -12.46 5.12
C ASN A 91 12.50 -13.94 4.75
N HIS A 92 11.54 -14.39 3.93
CA HIS A 92 11.51 -15.76 3.44
C HIS A 92 12.74 -16.06 2.56
N MET A 93 13.06 -15.16 1.63
CA MET A 93 14.24 -15.28 0.77
C MET A 93 15.54 -15.30 1.59
N ARG A 94 15.68 -14.40 2.56
CA ARG A 94 16.84 -14.41 3.48
C ARG A 94 16.96 -15.71 4.25
N ARG A 95 15.84 -16.32 4.65
CA ARG A 95 15.83 -17.62 5.33
C ARG A 95 16.31 -18.74 4.40
N ILE A 96 15.85 -18.78 3.15
CA ILE A 96 16.31 -19.75 2.15
C ILE A 96 17.81 -19.59 1.90
N ALA A 97 18.27 -18.36 1.64
CA ALA A 97 19.67 -18.06 1.39
C ALA A 97 20.57 -18.51 2.55
N ARG A 98 20.16 -18.25 3.80
CA ARG A 98 20.90 -18.69 4.99
C ARG A 98 21.01 -20.21 5.06
N LEU A 99 19.92 -20.93 4.79
CA LEU A 99 19.91 -22.39 4.81
C LEU A 99 20.83 -22.97 3.73
N GLU A 100 20.79 -22.42 2.51
CA GLU A 100 21.58 -22.92 1.39
C GLU A 100 23.07 -22.62 1.54
N LEU A 101 23.43 -21.39 1.94
CA LEU A 101 24.82 -21.03 2.24
C LEU A 101 25.41 -21.90 3.35
N THR A 102 24.63 -22.18 4.41
CA THR A 102 25.06 -23.06 5.50
C THR A 102 25.28 -24.51 5.01
N LYS A 103 24.43 -25.02 4.11
CA LYS A 103 24.64 -26.34 3.49
C LYS A 103 25.96 -26.42 2.71
N HIS A 104 26.40 -25.31 2.12
CA HIS A 104 27.68 -25.20 1.44
C HIS A 104 28.86 -24.89 2.37
N GLY A 105 28.65 -24.83 3.69
CA GLY A 105 29.68 -24.49 4.67
C GLY A 105 30.10 -23.02 4.66
N ILE A 106 29.32 -22.15 4.00
CA ILE A 106 29.58 -20.71 3.89
C ILE A 106 28.87 -19.99 5.03
N ILE A 107 29.58 -19.08 5.72
CA ILE A 107 28.99 -18.24 6.76
C ILE A 107 28.03 -17.24 6.10
N PRO A 108 26.73 -17.23 6.47
CA PRO A 108 25.73 -16.39 5.81
C PRO A 108 25.84 -14.93 6.28
N THR A 109 26.78 -14.20 5.68
CA THR A 109 26.91 -12.75 5.83
C THR A 109 26.03 -12.04 4.80
N GLU A 110 25.70 -10.75 5.05
CA GLU A 110 24.88 -9.96 4.12
C GLU A 110 25.49 -9.89 2.70
N THR A 111 26.82 -9.90 2.60
CA THR A 111 27.54 -9.94 1.32
C THR A 111 27.37 -11.27 0.58
N GLU A 112 27.39 -12.41 1.29
CA GLU A 112 27.22 -13.72 0.67
C GLU A 112 25.76 -13.97 0.28
N ILE A 113 24.81 -13.47 1.07
CA ILE A 113 23.38 -13.50 0.71
C ILE A 113 23.13 -12.67 -0.56
N ALA A 114 23.78 -11.50 -0.70
CA ALA A 114 23.69 -10.69 -1.90
C ALA A 114 24.29 -11.40 -3.13
N LYS A 115 25.45 -12.07 -2.99
CA LYS A 115 26.05 -12.88 -4.06
C LYS A 115 25.17 -14.06 -4.46
N TRP A 116 24.63 -14.78 -3.48
CA TRP A 116 23.69 -15.88 -3.71
C TRP A 116 22.46 -15.41 -4.48
N ARG A 117 21.90 -14.23 -4.12
CA ARG A 117 20.75 -13.67 -4.83
C ARG A 117 21.08 -13.37 -6.29
N LEU A 118 22.24 -12.77 -6.57
CA LEU A 118 22.69 -12.49 -7.93
C LEU A 118 22.90 -13.77 -8.75
N SER A 119 23.49 -14.81 -8.16
CA SER A 119 23.67 -16.09 -8.85
C SER A 119 22.33 -16.80 -9.11
N ASN A 120 21.38 -16.69 -8.20
CA ASN A 120 20.06 -17.31 -8.35
C ASN A 120 19.22 -16.57 -9.41
N GLU A 121 19.34 -15.25 -9.51
CA GLU A 121 18.72 -14.43 -10.57
C GLU A 121 19.33 -14.67 -11.96
N GLN A 122 20.60 -15.11 -12.05
CA GLN A 122 21.26 -15.44 -13.32
C GLN A 122 21.02 -16.88 -13.80
N SER A 123 20.59 -17.77 -12.90
CA SER A 123 20.33 -19.18 -13.20
C SER A 123 18.91 -19.43 -13.71
N HIS A 124 18.06 -18.39 -13.73
CA HIS A 124 16.70 -18.35 -14.24
C HIS A 124 16.61 -17.44 -15.46
#